data_AF-A0A961WFA4-F1
#
_entry.id   AF-A0A961WFA4-F1
#
_cell.length_a   1.000
_cell.length_b   1.000
_cell.length_c   1.000
_cell.angle_alpha   90.00
_cell.angle_beta   90.00
_cell.angle_gamma   90.00
#
_symmetry.space_group_name_H-M   'P 1'
#
loop_
_entity.id
_entity.type
_entity.pdbx_description
1 polymer ?
#
loop_
_entity_poly.entity_id
_entity_poly.type
_entity_poly.pdbx_seq_one_letter_code
_entity_poly.pdbx_strand_id
1 'polypeptide(L)'
;MKLNSKYFDSIRVAPRREREERERSTRSRLPDCQWKGCPEKAQHKAPRGRGRDGEYFHFCLDHVRQYNASYNYFDGMSDSEVERFIKDAVTGHRPTWKVAANGETPGIDKAAYAERIGPQARVRDPHGVLSRRTSAGKGATPRPRRQLRPLEKKAFATLSLPHEADK
;
A
#
# COMPACT_ATOMS: atom_id res chain seq x y z
N MET A 1 -8.76 -31.47 -35.98
CA MET A 1 -7.97 -30.92 -34.85
C MET A 1 -7.20 -32.05 -34.19
N LYS A 2 -5.89 -31.90 -33.93
CA LYS A 2 -5.10 -32.94 -33.26
C LYS A 2 -5.29 -32.81 -31.74
N LEU A 3 -6.02 -33.74 -31.14
CA LEU A 3 -6.37 -33.75 -29.71
C LEU A 3 -5.19 -34.12 -28.79
N ASN A 4 -4.12 -34.65 -29.36
CA ASN A 4 -2.86 -35.00 -28.68
C ASN A 4 -1.80 -33.97 -29.09
N SER A 5 -1.93 -32.76 -28.57
CA SER A 5 -0.91 -31.73 -28.72
C SER A 5 -0.33 -31.40 -27.35
N LYS A 6 0.97 -31.12 -27.30
CA LYS A 6 1.70 -30.70 -26.09
C LYS A 6 0.99 -29.57 -25.32
N TYR A 7 0.23 -28.73 -26.01
CA TYR A 7 -0.49 -27.60 -25.44
C TYR A 7 -1.84 -27.99 -24.81
N PHE A 8 -2.51 -29.05 -25.29
CA PHE A 8 -3.79 -29.50 -24.73
C PHE A 8 -3.61 -30.51 -23.59
N ASP A 9 -2.50 -31.25 -23.58
CA ASP A 9 -2.18 -32.21 -22.51
C ASP A 9 -1.83 -31.52 -21.18
N SER A 10 -1.28 -30.30 -21.21
CA SER A 10 -0.96 -29.53 -20.00
C SER A 10 -2.18 -28.87 -19.34
N ILE A 11 -3.29 -28.73 -20.08
CA ILE A 11 -4.55 -28.13 -19.59
C ILE A 11 -5.43 -29.21 -18.94
N ARG A 12 -5.31 -30.47 -19.37
CA ARG A 12 -6.09 -31.58 -18.81
C ARG A 12 -5.68 -31.86 -17.37
N VAL A 13 -6.69 -32.06 -16.52
CA VAL A 13 -6.47 -32.48 -15.14
C VAL A 13 -5.91 -33.90 -15.15
N ALA A 14 -4.68 -34.06 -14.68
CA ALA A 14 -4.04 -35.36 -14.57
C ALA A 14 -4.89 -36.32 -13.69
N PRO A 15 -4.97 -37.60 -14.06
CA PRO A 15 -5.68 -38.61 -13.27
C PRO A 15 -5.11 -38.71 -11.86
N ARG A 16 -5.96 -39.09 -10.91
CA ARG A 16 -5.65 -39.12 -9.47
C ARG A 16 -4.36 -39.88 -9.14
N ARG A 17 -4.09 -41.01 -9.81
CA ARG A 17 -2.88 -41.83 -9.59
C ARG A 17 -1.60 -41.08 -9.91
N GLU A 18 -1.54 -40.38 -11.04
CA GLU A 18 -0.36 -39.60 -11.43
C GLU A 18 -0.11 -38.43 -10.46
N ARG A 19 -1.18 -37.81 -9.93
CA ARG A 19 -1.06 -36.80 -8.87
C ARG A 19 -0.47 -37.39 -7.60
N GLU A 20 -0.97 -38.53 -7.15
CA GLU A 20 -0.49 -39.24 -5.94
C GLU A 20 0.98 -39.68 -6.09
N GLU A 21 1.39 -40.14 -7.27
CA GLU A 21 2.80 -40.46 -7.57
C GLU A 21 3.69 -39.22 -7.54
N ARG A 22 3.23 -38.10 -8.12
CA ARG A 22 3.94 -36.82 -8.04
C ARG A 22 4.15 -36.39 -6.59
N GLU A 23 3.09 -36.43 -5.78
CA GLU A 23 3.13 -36.08 -4.36
C GLU A 23 4.05 -37.02 -3.56
N ARG A 24 4.07 -38.32 -3.87
CA ARG A 24 5.00 -39.26 -3.26
C ARG A 24 6.45 -38.94 -3.64
N SER A 25 6.69 -38.59 -4.90
CA SER A 25 8.03 -38.23 -5.40
C SER A 25 8.55 -36.89 -4.85
N THR A 26 7.65 -35.95 -4.51
CA THR A 26 8.04 -34.70 -3.85
C THR A 26 8.30 -34.95 -2.38
N ARG A 27 7.47 -35.75 -1.71
CA ARG A 27 7.66 -36.14 -0.31
C ARG A 27 8.98 -36.87 -0.06
N SER A 28 9.42 -37.74 -0.97
CA SER A 28 10.69 -38.47 -0.84
C SER A 28 11.93 -37.58 -1.00
N ARG A 29 11.80 -36.44 -1.68
CA ARG A 29 12.89 -35.46 -1.90
C ARG A 29 13.04 -34.43 -0.78
N LEU A 30 12.16 -34.47 0.22
CA LEU A 30 12.22 -33.53 1.33
C LEU A 30 13.36 -33.89 2.30
N PRO A 31 14.00 -32.86 2.90
CA PRO A 31 14.97 -33.09 3.97
C PRO A 31 14.29 -33.68 5.21
N ASP A 32 15.09 -34.24 6.10
CA ASP A 32 14.61 -34.73 7.39
C ASP A 32 14.30 -33.57 8.33
N CYS A 33 13.44 -33.83 9.31
CA CYS A 33 13.05 -32.86 10.32
C CYS A 33 14.26 -32.44 11.16
N GLN A 34 14.47 -31.14 11.31
CA GLN A 34 15.58 -30.58 12.11
C GLN A 34 15.32 -30.61 13.62
N TRP A 35 14.20 -31.21 14.05
CA TRP A 35 13.88 -31.36 15.46
C TRP A 35 14.67 -32.52 16.07
N LYS A 36 15.09 -32.38 17.34
CA LYS A 36 15.95 -33.37 18.00
C LYS A 36 15.24 -34.73 18.06
N GLY A 37 15.81 -35.74 17.38
CA GLY A 37 15.33 -37.12 17.41
C GLY A 37 14.10 -37.42 16.54
N CYS A 38 13.72 -36.54 15.61
CA CYS A 38 12.60 -36.79 14.71
C CYS A 38 13.05 -37.36 13.35
N PRO A 39 12.60 -38.58 12.96
CA PRO A 39 12.92 -39.16 11.65
C PRO A 39 11.94 -38.76 10.54
N GLU A 40 10.97 -37.87 10.80
CA GLU A 40 9.96 -37.50 9.81
C GLU A 40 10.49 -36.54 8.74
N LYS A 41 9.80 -36.51 7.59
CA LYS A 41 10.14 -35.60 6.48
C LYS A 41 9.64 -34.18 6.74
N ALA A 42 10.52 -33.21 6.52
CA ALA A 42 10.23 -31.81 6.73
C ALA A 42 9.49 -31.18 5.55
N GLN A 43 8.16 -31.13 5.65
CA GLN A 43 7.29 -30.52 4.63
C GLN A 43 7.17 -28.99 4.80
N HIS A 44 7.43 -28.48 6.00
CA HIS A 44 7.10 -27.11 6.37
C HIS A 44 8.33 -26.31 6.77
N LYS A 45 8.32 -25.02 6.42
CA LYS A 45 9.38 -24.06 6.76
C LYS A 45 8.94 -23.20 7.94
N ALA A 46 9.84 -22.98 8.88
CA ALA A 46 9.64 -22.08 10.02
C ALA A 46 10.77 -21.03 10.08
N PRO A 47 10.48 -19.74 10.35
CA PRO A 47 11.52 -18.71 10.43
C PRO A 47 12.47 -18.97 11.61
N ARG A 48 13.76 -18.64 11.50
CA ARG A 48 14.72 -18.89 12.60
C ARG A 48 14.70 -17.87 13.73
N GLY A 49 14.05 -16.72 13.54
CA GLY A 49 13.99 -15.63 14.51
C GLY A 49 14.29 -14.27 13.91
N ARG A 50 14.16 -13.24 14.75
CA ARG A 50 14.42 -11.84 14.37
C ARG A 50 15.91 -11.63 14.06
N GLY A 51 16.23 -10.97 12.95
CA GLY A 51 17.61 -10.71 12.51
C GLY A 51 18.27 -11.84 11.70
N ARG A 52 17.55 -12.95 11.47
CA ARG A 52 17.93 -14.01 10.52
C ARG A 52 16.89 -14.13 9.41
N ASP A 53 16.52 -12.98 8.87
CA ASP A 53 15.51 -12.88 7.83
C ASP A 53 15.99 -13.65 6.58
N GLY A 54 15.15 -14.55 6.09
CA GLY A 54 15.48 -15.44 4.97
C GLY A 54 16.12 -16.77 5.35
N GLU A 55 16.49 -16.98 6.62
CA GLU A 55 16.86 -18.31 7.10
C GLU A 55 15.64 -19.05 7.66
N TYR A 56 15.48 -20.32 7.27
CA TYR A 56 14.34 -21.14 7.68
C TYR A 56 14.80 -22.48 8.24
N PHE A 57 14.14 -22.94 9.30
CA PHE A 57 14.16 -24.32 9.73
C PHE A 57 13.17 -25.16 8.94
N HIS A 58 13.46 -26.44 8.80
CA HIS A 58 12.65 -27.42 8.10
C HIS A 58 12.10 -28.45 9.12
N PHE A 59 10.77 -28.51 9.26
CA PHE A 59 10.09 -29.33 10.25
C PHE A 59 8.93 -30.15 9.65
N CYS A 60 8.53 -31.20 10.35
CA CYS A 60 7.28 -31.93 10.08
C CYS A 60 6.05 -31.18 10.63
N LEU A 61 4.85 -31.71 10.39
CA LEU A 61 3.59 -31.06 10.78
C LEU A 61 3.48 -30.84 12.30
N ASP A 62 3.88 -31.82 13.09
CA ASP A 62 3.73 -31.74 14.55
C ASP A 62 4.76 -30.78 15.16
N HIS A 63 6.00 -30.81 14.67
CA HIS A 63 7.05 -29.91 15.15
C HIS A 63 6.85 -28.46 14.69
N VAL A 64 6.26 -28.20 13.52
CA VAL A 64 5.88 -26.83 13.15
C VAL A 64 4.82 -26.27 14.08
N ARG A 65 3.84 -27.08 14.49
CA ARG A 65 2.82 -26.63 15.46
C ARG A 65 3.45 -26.27 16.80
N GLN A 66 4.33 -27.12 17.31
CA GLN A 66 5.07 -26.85 18.55
C GLN A 66 5.94 -25.60 18.43
N TYR A 67 6.67 -25.47 17.31
CA TYR A 67 7.51 -24.31 17.05
C TYR A 67 6.67 -23.02 17.03
N ASN A 68 5.61 -22.98 16.23
CA ASN A 68 4.74 -21.80 16.10
C ASN A 68 4.05 -21.43 17.42
N ALA A 69 3.70 -22.41 18.26
CA ALA A 69 3.13 -22.16 19.58
C ALA A 69 4.12 -21.46 20.52
N SER A 70 5.41 -21.80 20.42
CA SER A 70 6.48 -21.18 21.22
C SER A 70 7.10 -19.92 20.59
N TYR A 71 6.84 -19.68 19.30
CA TYR A 71 7.52 -18.64 18.54
C TYR A 71 6.92 -17.26 18.80
N ASN A 72 7.73 -16.37 19.37
CA ASN A 72 7.39 -14.95 19.51
C ASN A 72 8.43 -14.10 18.77
N TYR A 73 7.97 -13.33 17.76
CA TYR A 73 8.84 -12.44 17.00
C TYR A 73 9.39 -11.27 17.83
N PHE A 74 8.64 -10.84 18.86
CA PHE A 74 8.98 -9.72 19.75
C PHE A 74 9.69 -10.16 21.03
N ASP A 75 10.14 -11.42 21.11
CA ASP A 75 10.89 -11.88 22.27
C ASP A 75 12.20 -11.08 22.42
N GLY A 76 12.42 -10.52 23.61
CA GLY A 76 13.54 -9.62 23.92
C GLY A 76 13.38 -8.16 23.46
N MET A 77 12.21 -7.75 22.95
CA MET A 77 11.91 -6.35 22.62
C MET A 77 11.24 -5.64 23.81
N SER A 78 11.58 -4.37 24.06
CA SER A 78 10.88 -3.56 25.07
C SER A 78 9.51 -3.13 24.57
N ASP A 79 8.56 -2.87 25.49
CA ASP A 79 7.22 -2.39 25.14
C ASP A 79 7.25 -1.15 24.23
N SER A 80 8.21 -0.24 24.47
CA SER A 80 8.39 0.98 23.69
C SER A 80 8.80 0.71 22.23
N GLU A 81 9.55 -0.36 21.98
CA GLU A 81 9.97 -0.77 20.65
C GLU A 81 8.84 -1.53 19.94
N VAL A 82 8.05 -2.31 20.68
CA VAL A 82 6.85 -2.97 20.16
C VAL A 82 5.83 -1.92 19.70
N GLU A 83 5.59 -0.88 20.49
CA GLU A 83 4.70 0.23 20.10
C GLU A 83 5.17 0.95 18.84
N ARG A 84 6.48 1.18 18.69
CA ARG A 84 7.05 1.77 17.48
C ARG A 84 6.84 0.87 16.28
N PHE A 85 7.09 -0.43 16.43
CA PHE A 85 6.87 -1.40 15.37
C PHE A 85 5.40 -1.43 14.92
N ILE A 86 4.46 -1.38 15.86
CA ILE A 86 3.02 -1.30 15.55
C ILE A 86 2.70 -0.01 14.78
N LYS A 87 3.19 1.15 15.24
CA LYS A 87 3.00 2.45 14.55
C LYS A 87 3.56 2.41 13.13
N ASP A 88 4.74 1.85 12.93
CA ASP A 88 5.38 1.74 11.63
C ASP A 88 4.65 0.75 10.72
N ALA A 89 4.16 -0.37 11.26
CA ALA A 89 3.42 -1.40 10.52
C ALA A 89 2.10 -0.86 9.92
N VAL A 90 1.42 0.09 10.59
CA VAL A 90 0.24 0.79 10.03
C VAL A 90 0.57 1.44 8.67
N THR A 91 1.78 1.97 8.55
CA THR A 91 2.29 2.62 7.34
C THR A 91 3.08 1.68 6.43
N GLY A 92 3.12 0.38 6.75
CA GLY A 92 3.87 -0.63 6.01
C GLY A 92 5.38 -0.40 6.04
N HIS A 93 5.91 0.14 7.15
CA HIS A 93 7.32 0.51 7.32
C HIS A 93 7.84 1.53 6.29
N ARG A 94 6.94 2.30 5.66
CA ARG A 94 7.31 3.36 4.73
C ARG A 94 7.49 4.67 5.50
N PRO A 95 8.59 5.41 5.28
CA PRO A 95 8.77 6.71 5.90
C PRO A 95 7.66 7.65 5.41
N THR A 96 6.86 8.16 6.35
CA THR A 96 5.86 9.18 6.05
C THR A 96 6.36 10.55 6.47
N TRP A 97 6.12 11.51 5.60
CA TRP A 97 6.38 12.91 5.85
C TRP A 97 5.05 13.58 6.16
N LYS A 98 5.00 14.37 7.24
CA LYS A 98 3.81 15.14 7.58
C LYS A 98 3.58 16.16 6.46
N VAL A 99 2.55 15.97 5.67
CA VAL A 99 2.04 17.01 4.76
C VAL A 99 1.30 18.01 5.63
N ALA A 100 2.03 19.02 6.13
CA ALA A 100 1.44 20.03 6.99
C ALA A 100 0.31 20.75 6.23
N ALA A 101 -0.93 20.61 6.72
CA ALA A 101 -2.05 21.44 6.29
C ALA A 101 -1.77 22.93 6.53
N ASN A 102 -0.86 23.23 7.48
CA ASN A 102 -0.27 24.53 7.73
C ASN A 102 1.25 24.49 7.49
N GLY A 103 1.63 24.28 6.23
CA GLY A 103 2.76 24.94 5.58
C GLY A 103 4.14 24.86 6.23
N GLU A 104 4.72 23.67 6.40
CA GLU A 104 6.17 23.48 6.46
C GLU A 104 6.50 22.04 6.06
N THR A 105 6.75 21.84 4.76
CA THR A 105 7.32 20.59 4.24
C THR A 105 8.82 20.59 4.52
N PRO A 106 9.36 19.65 5.33
CA PRO A 106 10.79 19.55 5.55
C PRO A 106 11.50 19.24 4.23
N GLY A 107 12.49 20.05 3.86
CA GLY A 107 13.33 19.84 2.67
C GLY A 107 12.86 20.48 1.36
N ILE A 108 11.79 21.29 1.38
CA ILE A 108 11.46 22.16 0.25
C ILE A 108 11.76 23.61 0.65
N ASP A 109 12.85 24.15 0.14
CA ASP A 109 13.17 25.57 0.25
C ASP A 109 12.11 26.36 -0.52
N LYS A 110 11.12 26.89 0.22
CA LYS A 110 10.02 27.69 -0.35
C LYS A 110 10.56 28.86 -1.19
N ALA A 111 11.72 29.40 -0.81
CA ALA A 111 12.43 30.44 -1.56
C ALA A 111 12.85 29.96 -2.95
N ALA A 112 13.51 28.79 -3.05
CA ALA A 112 13.97 28.23 -4.32
C ALA A 112 12.80 27.82 -5.24
N TYR A 113 11.69 27.32 -4.67
CA TYR A 113 10.49 26.99 -5.45
C TYR A 113 9.78 28.26 -5.99
N ALA A 114 9.69 29.31 -5.17
CA ALA A 114 9.08 30.58 -5.57
C ALA A 114 9.91 31.31 -6.65
N GLU A 115 11.25 31.21 -6.58
CA GLU A 115 12.17 31.79 -7.55
C GLU A 115 12.04 31.13 -8.94
N ARG A 116 11.82 29.80 -8.98
CA ARG A 116 11.66 29.04 -10.24
C ARG A 116 10.36 29.32 -10.98
N ILE A 117 9.29 29.64 -10.26
CA ILE A 117 7.95 29.84 -10.83
C ILE A 117 7.65 31.31 -11.14
N GLY A 118 8.44 32.24 -10.58
CA GLY A 118 8.34 33.67 -10.83
C GLY A 118 7.06 34.29 -10.23
N PRO A 119 7.08 35.58 -9.88
CA PRO A 119 5.97 36.26 -9.20
C PRO A 119 4.70 36.44 -10.07
N GLN A 120 4.70 35.92 -11.31
CA GLN A 120 3.64 36.12 -12.30
C GLN A 120 3.06 34.82 -12.87
N ALA A 121 3.37 33.65 -12.34
CA ALA A 121 2.68 32.42 -12.72
C ALA A 121 1.21 32.48 -12.25
N ARG A 122 0.35 33.09 -13.08
CA ARG A 122 -1.09 32.94 -12.99
C ARG A 122 -1.44 31.51 -13.40
N VAL A 123 -1.20 30.56 -12.50
CA VAL A 123 -1.72 29.21 -12.63
C VAL A 123 -3.24 29.33 -12.59
N ARG A 124 -3.88 29.19 -13.75
CA ARG A 124 -5.34 29.15 -13.85
C ARG A 124 -5.79 27.80 -13.32
N ASP A 125 -6.00 27.72 -12.00
CA ASP A 125 -6.54 26.55 -11.31
C ASP A 125 -8.08 26.66 -11.28
N PRO A 126 -8.83 25.85 -12.08
CA PRO A 126 -10.30 25.88 -12.10
C PRO A 126 -10.94 25.52 -10.75
N HIS A 127 -10.19 24.86 -9.86
CA HIS A 127 -10.64 24.46 -8.53
C HIS A 127 -10.13 25.42 -7.42
N GLY A 128 -9.29 26.40 -7.76
CA GLY A 128 -8.88 27.48 -6.86
C GLY A 128 -8.19 27.03 -5.57
N VAL A 129 -7.49 25.89 -5.60
CA VAL A 129 -6.73 25.33 -4.47
C VAL A 129 -5.37 26.03 -4.36
N LEU A 130 -4.77 26.39 -5.49
CA LEU A 130 -3.44 27.00 -5.55
C LEU A 130 -3.48 28.54 -5.39
N SER A 131 -4.44 29.22 -6.01
CA SER A 131 -4.55 30.70 -5.92
C SER A 131 -4.97 31.19 -4.54
N ARG A 132 -5.64 30.35 -3.73
CA ARG A 132 -6.08 30.72 -2.37
C ARG A 132 -4.90 30.90 -1.40
N ARG A 133 -3.75 30.28 -1.70
CA ARG A 133 -2.55 30.37 -0.87
C ARG A 133 -1.73 31.63 -1.12
N THR A 134 -1.81 32.22 -2.32
CA THR A 134 -1.05 33.45 -2.65
C THR A 134 -1.83 34.73 -2.33
N SER A 135 -3.15 34.65 -2.13
CA SER A 135 -4.00 35.80 -1.82
C SER A 135 -4.35 35.98 -0.33
N ALA A 136 -3.85 35.11 0.57
CA ALA A 136 -4.23 35.12 1.99
C ALA A 136 -3.75 36.36 2.79
N GLY A 137 -3.06 37.31 2.15
CA GLY A 137 -2.57 38.55 2.77
C GLY A 137 -3.30 39.83 2.36
N LYS A 138 -4.35 39.78 1.53
CA LYS A 138 -5.12 40.99 1.16
C LYS A 138 -6.60 40.78 1.46
N GLY A 139 -7.13 41.64 2.33
CA GLY A 139 -8.52 41.63 2.78
C GLY A 139 -9.50 41.51 1.62
N ALA A 140 -10.60 40.80 1.87
CA ALA A 140 -11.66 40.53 0.91
C ALA A 140 -12.17 41.84 0.29
N THR A 141 -11.74 42.13 -0.93
CA THR A 141 -12.40 43.12 -1.77
C THR A 141 -13.74 42.53 -2.21
N PRO A 142 -14.85 43.30 -2.18
CA PRO A 142 -16.11 42.83 -2.73
C PRO A 142 -15.89 42.40 -4.18
N ARG A 143 -16.16 41.13 -4.48
CA ARG A 143 -16.06 40.61 -5.85
C ARG A 143 -16.96 41.45 -6.76
N PRO A 144 -16.47 41.98 -7.89
CA PRO A 144 -17.33 42.72 -8.81
C PRO A 144 -18.43 41.79 -9.32
N ARG A 145 -19.69 42.19 -9.11
CA ARG A 145 -20.87 41.42 -9.53
C ARG A 145 -20.86 41.30 -11.05
N ARG A 146 -20.68 40.08 -11.56
CA ARG A 146 -20.72 39.80 -13.00
C ARG A 146 -22.17 39.86 -13.48
N GLN A 147 -22.44 40.62 -14.54
CA GLN A 147 -23.76 40.59 -15.17
C GLN A 147 -23.95 39.28 -15.95
N LEU A 148 -25.06 38.58 -15.68
CA LEU A 148 -25.39 37.31 -16.31
C LEU A 148 -25.86 37.51 -17.76
N ARG A 149 -25.35 36.67 -18.67
CA ARG A 149 -25.79 36.61 -20.07
C ARG A 149 -27.21 36.02 -20.17
N PRO A 150 -27.97 36.28 -21.25
CA PRO A 150 -29.35 35.81 -21.38
C PRO A 150 -29.54 34.28 -21.23
N LEU A 151 -28.59 33.49 -21.74
CA LEU A 151 -28.60 32.03 -21.59
C LEU A 151 -28.30 31.59 -20.16
N GLU A 152 -27.39 32.29 -19.47
CA GLU A 152 -27.06 32.01 -18.06
C GLU A 152 -28.31 32.26 -17.18
N LYS A 153 -29.05 33.36 -17.41
CA LYS A 153 -30.31 33.64 -16.68
C LYS A 153 -31.36 32.53 -16.86
N LYS A 154 -31.51 31.99 -18.08
CA LYS A 154 -32.40 30.86 -18.34
C LYS A 154 -31.97 29.61 -17.59
N ALA A 155 -30.66 29.33 -17.56
CA ALA A 155 -30.12 28.20 -16.81
C ALA A 155 -30.38 28.30 -15.30
N PHE A 156 -30.19 29.49 -14.70
CA PHE A 156 -30.53 29.71 -13.28
C PHE A 156 -32.02 29.53 -13.00
N ALA A 157 -32.89 30.01 -13.90
CA ALA A 157 -34.33 29.82 -13.79
C ALA A 157 -34.73 28.34 -13.86
N THR A 158 -34.14 27.57 -14.79
CA THR A 158 -34.40 26.12 -14.90
C THR A 158 -33.94 25.33 -13.67
N LEU A 159 -32.85 25.79 -13.04
CA LEU A 159 -32.29 25.15 -11.84
C LEU A 159 -32.90 25.69 -10.53
N SER A 160 -33.87 26.62 -10.61
CA SER A 160 -34.47 27.28 -9.45
C SER A 160 -33.45 27.92 -8.49
N LEU A 161 -32.37 28.45 -9.05
CA LEU A 161 -31.29 29.08 -8.30
C LEU A 161 -31.39 30.62 -8.37
N PRO A 162 -31.04 31.34 -7.29
CA PRO A 162 -30.94 32.80 -7.33
C PRO A 162 -29.81 33.23 -8.27
N HIS A 163 -29.96 34.39 -8.92
CA HIS A 163 -28.96 34.95 -9.85
C HIS A 163 -27.61 35.29 -9.19
N GLU A 164 -27.54 35.26 -7.86
CA GLU A 164 -26.34 35.50 -7.05
C GLU A 164 -25.73 34.21 -6.49
N ALA A 165 -26.22 33.03 -6.89
CA ALA A 165 -25.67 31.77 -6.43
C ALA A 165 -24.24 31.56 -6.95
N ASP A 166 -23.26 31.69 -6.06
CA ASP A 166 -21.94 31.06 -6.23
C ASP A 166 -22.10 29.54 -6.02
N LYS A 167 -21.19 28.75 -6.62
CA LYS A 167 -21.19 27.28 -6.54
C LYS A 167 -21.37 26.74 -5.12
#